data_AF-A0A6I6WA53-F1
#
_entry.id   AF-A0A6I6WA53-F1
#
_cell.length_a   1.000
_cell.length_b   1.000
_cell.length_c   1.000
_cell.angle_alpha   90.00
_cell.angle_beta   90.00
_cell.angle_gamma   90.00
#
_symmetry.space_group_name_H-M   'P 1'
#
loop_
_entity.id
_entity.type
_entity.pdbx_description
1 polymer ?
#
loop_
_entity_poly.entity_id
_entity_poly.type
_entity_poly.pdbx_seq_one_letter_code
_entity_poly.pdbx_strand_id
1 'polypeptide(L)'
;MKLKPLHLVADVKKPCAYRPNVSTIVLFGLEVEGEHEPPIYMEIRFLDYDSQQIEGDHLMHSLEEALESAKQDYGIFRDDWREMNEVEIARIPWS
;
A
#
# COMPACT_ATOMS: atom_id res chain seq x y z
N MET A 1 -5.00 -12.13 -20.36
CA MET A 1 -3.81 -11.28 -20.09
C MET A 1 -3.72 -11.15 -18.57
N LYS A 2 -2.59 -11.50 -17.95
CA LYS A 2 -2.42 -11.33 -16.49
C LYS A 2 -2.40 -9.82 -16.18
N LEU A 3 -3.16 -9.39 -15.19
CA LEU A 3 -3.08 -8.03 -14.68
C LEU A 3 -1.77 -7.89 -13.94
N LYS A 4 -0.94 -6.91 -14.32
CA LYS A 4 0.27 -6.60 -13.56
C LYS A 4 -0.13 -5.94 -12.25
N PRO A 5 0.42 -6.36 -11.10
CA PRO A 5 0.19 -5.67 -9.84
C PRO A 5 0.70 -4.23 -9.92
N LEU A 6 -0.02 -3.31 -9.28
CA LEU A 6 0.45 -1.95 -9.08
C LEU A 6 1.16 -1.84 -7.71
N HIS A 7 2.15 -0.97 -7.64
CA HIS A 7 2.82 -0.62 -6.38
C HIS A 7 2.65 0.87 -6.18
N LEU A 8 1.86 1.24 -5.19
CA LEU A 8 1.45 2.63 -4.97
C LEU A 8 1.94 3.12 -3.62
N VAL A 9 2.27 4.41 -3.56
CA VAL A 9 2.64 5.10 -2.31
C VAL A 9 1.91 6.43 -2.22
N ALA A 10 1.48 6.78 -1.00
CA ALA A 10 0.85 8.06 -0.71
C ALA A 10 1.08 8.49 0.75
N ASP A 11 1.18 9.80 0.95
CA ASP A 11 1.23 10.39 2.28
C ASP A 11 -0.16 10.48 2.89
N VAL A 12 -0.25 10.19 4.18
CA VAL A 12 -1.47 10.30 4.98
C VAL A 12 -1.97 11.74 4.99
N LYS A 13 -3.24 11.94 4.63
CA LYS A 13 -3.88 13.27 4.59
C LYS A 13 -4.62 13.61 5.88
N LYS A 14 -5.02 12.58 6.62
CA LYS A 14 -5.72 12.68 7.89
C LYS A 14 -5.19 11.61 8.85
N PRO A 15 -4.83 11.97 10.09
CA PRO A 15 -4.43 10.97 11.09
C PRO A 15 -5.53 9.94 11.34
N CYS A 16 -5.16 8.65 11.34
CA CYS A 16 -6.04 7.57 11.75
C CYS A 16 -6.15 7.57 13.29
N ALA A 17 -7.37 7.47 13.82
CA ALA A 17 -7.61 7.51 15.28
C ALA A 17 -6.91 6.38 16.05
N TYR A 18 -6.77 5.21 15.42
CA TYR A 18 -6.11 4.04 16.02
C TYR A 18 -4.60 4.02 15.78
N ARG A 19 -4.12 4.72 14.75
CA ARG A 19 -2.72 4.73 14.32
C ARG A 19 -2.27 6.16 13.98
N PRO A 20 -2.23 7.05 14.98
CA PRO A 20 -2.03 8.48 14.73
C PRO A 20 -0.65 8.85 14.20
N ASN A 21 0.34 7.95 14.34
CA ASN A 21 1.72 8.18 13.95
C ASN A 21 2.07 7.67 12.55
N VAL A 22 1.13 7.03 11.84
CA VAL A 22 1.37 6.58 10.46
C VAL A 22 1.42 7.79 9.55
N SER A 23 2.52 7.93 8.81
CA SER A 23 2.79 9.06 7.91
C SER A 23 2.54 8.72 6.44
N THR A 24 2.77 7.46 6.06
CA THR A 24 2.80 7.04 4.66
C THR A 24 2.22 5.64 4.54
N ILE A 25 1.43 5.43 3.49
CA ILE A 25 0.85 4.13 3.14
C ILE A 25 1.46 3.67 1.83
N VAL A 26 1.86 2.39 1.79
CA VAL A 26 2.22 1.68 0.56
C VAL A 26 1.16 0.63 0.30
N LEU A 27 0.65 0.56 -0.94
CA LEU A 27 -0.14 -0.57 -1.43
C LEU A 27 0.73 -1.36 -2.38
N PHE A 28 1.22 -2.50 -1.91
CA PHE A 28 2.11 -3.35 -2.67
C PHE A 28 1.34 -4.52 -3.29
N GLY A 29 1.13 -4.49 -4.60
CA GLY A 29 0.47 -5.58 -5.31
C GLY A 29 1.33 -6.85 -5.36
N LEU A 30 0.72 -7.99 -5.09
CA LEU A 30 1.35 -9.31 -5.07
C LEU A 30 0.75 -10.17 -6.17
N GLU A 31 1.60 -10.87 -6.92
CA GLU A 31 1.13 -11.90 -7.84
C GLU A 31 0.61 -13.12 -7.07
N VAL A 32 -0.51 -13.68 -7.53
CA VAL A 32 -1.11 -14.90 -6.97
C VAL A 32 -0.86 -16.05 -7.94
N GLU A 33 -0.51 -17.22 -7.38
CA GLU A 33 -0.35 -18.45 -8.17
C GLU A 33 -1.71 -18.88 -8.75
N GLY A 34 -1.75 -19.06 -10.07
CA GLY A 34 -2.96 -19.44 -10.80
C GLY A 34 -3.03 -18.76 -12.16
N GLU A 35 -3.74 -19.40 -13.10
CA GLU A 35 -4.09 -18.73 -14.35
C GLU A 35 -5.26 -17.76 -14.06
N HIS A 36 -5.06 -16.48 -14.37
CA HIS A 36 -6.09 -15.44 -14.27
C HIS A 36 -6.50 -15.00 -12.86
N GLU A 37 -5.80 -15.43 -11.81
CA GLU A 37 -6.03 -14.88 -10.47
C GLU A 37 -5.65 -13.39 -10.40
N PRO A 38 -6.51 -12.52 -9.85
CA PRO A 38 -6.19 -11.11 -9.68
C PRO A 38 -5.13 -10.93 -8.58
N PRO A 39 -4.34 -9.84 -8.64
CA PRO A 39 -3.39 -9.55 -7.58
C PRO A 39 -4.10 -9.18 -6.28
N ILE A 40 -3.55 -9.65 -5.17
CA ILE A 40 -3.88 -9.17 -3.82
C ILE A 40 -2.93 -8.03 -3.45
N TYR A 41 -3.26 -7.24 -2.43
CA TYR A 41 -2.49 -6.06 -2.07
C TYR A 41 -2.10 -6.09 -0.61
N MET A 42 -0.82 -5.88 -0.33
CA MET A 42 -0.34 -5.62 1.02
C MET A 42 -0.39 -4.12 1.29
N GLU A 43 -1.24 -3.69 2.21
CA GLU A 43 -1.18 -2.35 2.80
C GLU A 43 -0.05 -2.35 3.83
N ILE A 44 0.99 -1.53 3.63
CA ILE A 44 2.09 -1.37 4.57
C ILE A 44 2.02 0.06 5.13
N ARG A 45 2.02 0.16 6.46
CA ARG A 45 1.89 1.42 7.19
C ARG A 45 3.24 1.84 7.72
N PHE A 46 3.74 2.97 7.26
CA PHE A 46 5.02 3.52 7.72
C PHE A 46 4.80 4.61 8.75
N LEU A 47 5.60 4.58 9.82
CA LEU A 47 5.83 5.69 10.73
C LEU A 47 6.79 6.72 10.10
N ASP A 48 7.76 6.21 9.35
CA ASP A 48 8.71 6.98 8.54
C ASP A 48 9.14 6.12 7.34
N TYR A 49 8.78 6.58 6.14
CA TYR A 49 9.04 5.87 4.89
C TYR A 49 10.52 5.87 4.51
N ASP A 50 11.24 6.96 4.75
CA ASP A 50 12.65 7.10 4.33
C ASP A 50 13.56 6.21 5.18
N SER A 51 13.29 6.11 6.47
CA SER A 51 14.02 5.23 7.38
C SER A 51 13.47 3.80 7.48
N GLN A 52 12.44 3.47 6.67
CA GLN A 52 11.79 2.16 6.62
C GLN A 52 11.23 1.69 7.98
N GLN A 53 10.71 2.63 8.79
CA GLN A 53 10.06 2.30 10.06
C GLN A 53 8.60 1.94 9.81
N ILE A 54 8.30 0.65 9.91
CA ILE A 54 6.97 0.08 9.67
C ILE A 54 6.21 -0.04 11.00
N GLU A 55 4.97 0.44 11.02
CA GLU A 55 4.01 0.18 12.11
C GLU A 55 3.43 -1.23 12.00
N GLY A 56 3.09 -1.64 10.78
CA GLY A 56 2.62 -2.97 10.45
C GLY A 56 2.05 -3.03 9.04
N ASP A 57 1.54 -4.20 8.67
CA ASP A 57 0.95 -4.47 7.37
C ASP A 57 -0.46 -5.08 7.49
N HIS A 58 -1.18 -5.17 6.37
CA HIS A 58 -2.45 -5.88 6.25
C HIS A 58 -2.70 -6.33 4.81
N LEU A 59 -3.15 -7.57 4.64
CA LEU A 59 -3.43 -8.13 3.32
C LEU A 59 -4.89 -7.83 2.91
N MET A 60 -5.05 -7.27 1.71
CA MET A 60 -6.32 -6.90 1.08
C MET A 60 -6.55 -7.76 -0.16
N HIS A 61 -7.80 -8.11 -0.45
CA HIS A 61 -8.14 -9.01 -1.56
C HIS A 61 -8.10 -8.33 -2.93
N SER A 62 -8.12 -7.00 -2.98
CA SER A 62 -8.12 -6.23 -4.24
C SER A 62 -7.53 -4.84 -4.07
N LEU A 63 -7.17 -4.21 -5.20
CA LEU A 63 -6.74 -2.81 -5.22
C LEU A 63 -7.87 -1.88 -4.77
N GLU A 64 -9.10 -2.13 -5.23
CA GLU A 64 -10.27 -1.32 -4.91
C GLU A 64 -10.56 -1.29 -3.41
N GLU A 65 -10.48 -2.46 -2.77
CA GLU A 65 -10.62 -2.58 -1.32
C GLU A 65 -9.52 -1.80 -0.58
N ALA A 66 -8.26 -1.98 -0.99
CA ALA A 66 -7.13 -1.28 -0.38
C ALA A 66 -7.24 0.25 -0.52
N LEU A 67 -7.66 0.75 -1.69
CA LEU A 67 -7.88 2.19 -1.93
C LEU A 67 -9.02 2.74 -1.07
N GLU A 68 -10.13 2.01 -0.93
CA GLU A 68 -11.25 2.48 -0.12
C GLU A 68 -10.92 2.44 1.39
N SER A 69 -10.19 1.41 1.84
CA SER A 69 -9.64 1.34 3.21
C SER A 69 -8.78 2.57 3.50
N ALA A 70 -7.80 2.85 2.63
CA ALA A 70 -6.88 3.96 2.83
C ALA A 70 -7.56 5.34 2.77
N LYS A 71 -8.60 5.48 1.95
CA LYS A 71 -9.44 6.68 1.92
C LYS A 71 -10.20 6.88 3.23
N GLN A 72 -10.78 5.83 3.80
CA GLN A 72 -11.56 5.90 5.04
C GLN A 72 -10.68 6.20 6.25
N ASP A 73 -9.55 5.49 6.36
CA ASP A 73 -8.69 5.55 7.54
C ASP A 73 -7.69 6.71 7.51
N TYR A 74 -7.15 7.05 6.34
CA TYR A 74 -6.05 8.00 6.18
C TYR A 74 -6.38 9.21 5.30
N GLY A 75 -7.59 9.27 4.74
CA GLY A 75 -8.04 10.38 3.88
C GLY A 75 -7.33 10.44 2.53
N ILE A 76 -6.74 9.32 2.07
CA ILE A 76 -5.98 9.26 0.82
C ILE A 76 -6.93 8.97 -0.35
N PHE A 77 -7.06 9.91 -1.29
CA PHE A 77 -7.91 9.75 -2.47
C PHE A 77 -7.10 9.19 -3.65
N ARG A 78 -7.79 8.79 -4.73
CA ARG A 78 -7.16 8.18 -5.92
C ARG A 78 -6.03 9.05 -6.51
N ASP A 79 -6.20 10.37 -6.53
CA ASP A 79 -5.23 11.30 -7.12
C ASP A 79 -4.02 11.59 -6.20
N ASP A 80 -4.07 11.15 -4.94
CA ASP A 80 -2.94 11.29 -4.00
C ASP A 80 -1.88 10.20 -4.19
N TRP A 81 -2.25 9.09 -4.83
CA TRP A 81 -1.34 7.98 -5.07
C TRP A 81 -0.40 8.27 -6.23
N ARG A 82 0.86 7.87 -6.05
CA ARG A 82 1.78 7.70 -7.17
C ARG A 82 2.25 6.27 -7.27
N GLU A 83 2.59 5.86 -8.48
CA GLU A 83 3.34 4.64 -8.69
C GLU A 83 4.75 4.75 -8.09
N MET A 84 5.18 3.67 -7.45
CA MET A 84 6.53 3.53 -6.92
C MET A 84 7.52 3.25 -8.07
N ASN A 85 8.74 3.76 -7.94
CA ASN A 85 9.81 3.38 -8.86
C ASN A 85 10.53 2.09 -8.41
N GLU A 86 11.39 1.53 -9.27
CA GLU A 86 12.09 0.26 -9.01
C GLU A 86 12.93 0.28 -7.72
N VAL A 87 13.56 1.42 -7.38
CA VAL A 87 14.39 1.55 -6.17
C VAL A 87 13.53 1.46 -4.92
N GLU A 88 12.34 2.05 -4.94
CA GLU A 88 11.39 1.99 -3.84
C GLU A 88 10.81 0.59 -3.69
N ILE A 89 10.41 -0.03 -4.80
CA ILE A 89 9.89 -1.40 -4.83
C ILE A 89 10.93 -2.37 -4.24
N ALA A 90 12.21 -2.22 -4.60
CA ALA A 90 13.29 -3.07 -4.11
C ALA A 90 13.62 -2.89 -2.62
N ARG A 91 13.20 -1.78 -1.99
CA ARG A 91 13.44 -1.51 -0.56
C ARG A 91 12.40 -2.13 0.36
N ILE A 92 11.21 -2.46 -0.15
CA ILE A 92 10.15 -3.06 0.65
C ILE A 92 10.68 -4.38 1.23
N PRO A 93 10.73 -4.52 2.57
CA PRO A 93 11.31 -5.68 3.21
C PRO A 93 10.39 -6.90 3.01
N TRP A 94 10.96 -7.97 2.46
CA TRP A 94 10.34 -9.28 2.40
C TRP A 94 10.97 -10.13 3.51
N SER A 95 10.20 -10.43 4.55
CA SER A 95 10.64 -11.33 5.64
C SER A 95 9.81 -12.59 5.67
#